data_AF-A0A7S2D6P2-F1
#
_entry.id   AF-A0A7S2D6P2-F1
#
_cell.length_a   1.000
_cell.length_b   1.000
_cell.length_c   1.000
_cell.angle_alpha   90.00
_cell.angle_beta   90.00
_cell.angle_gamma   90.00
#
_symmetry.space_group_name_H-M   'P 1'
#
loop_
_entity.id
_entity.type
_entity.pdbx_description
1 polymer ?
#
loop_
_entity_poly.entity_id
_entity_poly.type
_entity_poly.pdbx_seq_one_letter_code
_entity_poly.pdbx_strand_id
1 'polypeptide(L)'
;RLSTQVERHVNRGAFSWSTLPPTFWRKMKNAEILLQESAAQGEIAAQNDLGMMYYHCRGVSQNYARALEWLRKAAEQGLANAQGNLCMMYYSGHVAVLDG
;
A
#
# COMPACT_ATOMS: atom_id res chain seq x y z
N ARG A 1 13.48 -9.34 16.27
CA ARG A 1 14.65 -9.22 15.37
C ARG A 1 14.28 -8.82 13.92
N LEU A 2 13.05 -9.06 13.44
CA LEU A 2 12.63 -8.67 12.08
C LEU A 2 12.26 -7.18 11.92
N SER A 3 11.97 -6.46 13.01
CA SER A 3 11.59 -5.03 12.96
C SER A 3 12.72 -4.15 12.41
N THR A 4 13.96 -4.40 12.84
CA THR A 4 15.14 -3.56 12.53
C THR A 4 15.61 -3.61 11.07
N GLN A 5 15.20 -4.63 10.31
CA GLN A 5 15.62 -4.79 8.91
C GLN A 5 14.63 -4.13 7.95
N VAL A 6 13.33 -4.15 8.28
CA VAL A 6 12.28 -3.45 7.52
C VAL A 6 12.36 -1.94 7.77
N GLU A 7 12.57 -1.52 9.02
CA GLU A 7 12.75 -0.11 9.40
C GLU A 7 13.89 0.59 8.61
N ARG A 8 14.94 -0.16 8.25
CA ARG A 8 16.08 0.37 7.49
C ARG A 8 15.80 0.60 6.00
N HIS A 9 14.80 -0.05 5.41
CA HIS A 9 14.48 0.12 3.99
C HIS A 9 13.36 1.13 3.72
N VAL A 10 12.46 1.35 4.67
CA VAL A 10 11.30 2.26 4.53
C VAL A 10 11.70 3.75 4.69
N ASN A 11 12.93 4.04 5.14
CA ASN A 11 13.37 5.37 5.58
C ASN A 11 14.06 6.23 4.48
N ARG A 12 13.66 6.13 3.20
CA ARG A 12 14.27 6.87 2.06
C ARG A 12 13.39 7.97 1.43
N GLY A 13 12.43 8.53 2.17
CA GLY A 13 11.61 9.67 1.72
C GLY A 13 11.33 10.63 2.88
N ALA A 14 10.98 11.88 2.57
CA ALA A 14 10.97 13.07 3.45
C ALA A 14 10.13 13.01 4.75
N PHE A 15 9.62 11.85 5.15
CA PHE A 15 8.94 11.60 6.41
C PHE A 15 9.84 10.71 7.29
N SER A 16 10.43 11.28 8.33
CA SER A 16 11.33 10.54 9.24
C SER A 16 10.53 9.63 10.15
N TRP A 17 10.25 8.42 9.70
CA TRP A 17 9.44 7.43 10.43
C TRP A 17 10.07 6.96 11.75
N SER A 18 11.31 7.34 12.02
CA SER A 18 12.02 7.10 13.29
C SER A 18 11.38 7.79 14.50
N THR A 19 10.47 8.74 14.28
CA THR A 19 9.75 9.44 15.37
C THR A 19 8.54 8.68 15.88
N LEU A 20 8.08 7.64 15.17
CA LEU A 20 6.93 6.84 15.57
C LEU A 20 7.33 5.73 16.54
N PRO A 21 6.45 5.41 17.52
CA PRO A 21 6.75 4.37 18.50
C PRO A 21 6.88 2.99 17.83
N PRO A 22 7.74 2.08 18.32
CA PRO A 22 7.92 0.74 17.75
C PRO A 22 6.63 -0.09 17.64
N THR A 23 5.64 0.22 18.46
CA THR A 23 4.31 -0.42 18.44
C THR A 23 3.50 -0.04 17.21
N PHE A 24 3.76 1.12 16.60
CA PHE A 24 3.14 1.56 15.35
C PHE A 24 3.48 0.58 14.21
N TRP A 25 4.75 0.26 14.04
CA TRP A 25 5.21 -0.69 13.00
C TRP A 25 4.58 -2.07 13.15
N ARG A 26 4.50 -2.57 14.38
CA ARG A 26 3.86 -3.85 14.67
C ARG A 26 2.38 -3.83 14.29
N LYS A 27 1.67 -2.75 14.61
CA LYS A 27 0.26 -2.58 14.21
C LYS A 27 0.11 -2.51 12.70
N MET A 28 0.96 -1.74 12.01
CA MET A 28 0.91 -1.60 10.55
C MET A 28 1.20 -2.92 9.83
N LYS A 29 2.17 -3.71 10.31
CA LYS A 29 2.49 -5.01 9.72
C LYS A 29 1.38 -6.04 9.96
N ASN A 30 0.76 -6.02 11.14
CA ASN A 30 -0.42 -6.83 11.39
C ASN A 30 -1.60 -6.40 10.52
N ALA A 31 -1.79 -5.10 10.29
CA ALA A 31 -2.81 -4.58 9.39
C ALA A 31 -2.56 -5.02 7.94
N GLU A 32 -1.31 -5.02 7.46
CA GLU A 32 -0.97 -5.56 6.13
C GLU A 32 -1.45 -7.01 5.98
N ILE A 33 -1.16 -7.86 6.96
CA ILE A 33 -1.53 -9.29 6.94
C ILE A 33 -3.05 -9.45 6.89
N LEU A 34 -3.77 -8.75 7.77
CA LEU A 34 -5.23 -8.80 7.81
C LEU A 34 -5.85 -8.31 6.49
N LEU A 35 -5.31 -7.21 5.94
CA LEU A 35 -5.77 -6.68 4.65
C LEU A 35 -5.46 -7.64 3.49
N GLN A 36 -4.35 -8.36 3.51
CA GLN A 36 -4.06 -9.39 2.51
C GLN A 36 -5.06 -10.54 2.56
N GLU A 37 -5.40 -11.02 3.75
CA GLU A 37 -6.39 -12.08 3.94
C GLU A 37 -7.77 -11.62 3.48
N SER A 38 -8.24 -10.45 3.91
CA SER A 38 -9.52 -9.88 3.48
C SER A 38 -9.55 -9.58 1.96
N ALA A 39 -8.48 -9.02 1.40
CA ALA A 39 -8.39 -8.73 -0.02
C ALA A 39 -8.41 -10.02 -0.87
N ALA A 40 -7.81 -11.10 -0.37
CA ALA A 40 -7.86 -12.42 -0.99
C ALA A 40 -9.26 -13.06 -0.92
N GLN A 41 -10.05 -12.74 0.11
CA GLN A 41 -11.47 -13.12 0.19
C GLN A 41 -12.38 -12.29 -0.73
N GLY A 42 -11.84 -11.28 -1.42
CA GLY A 42 -12.58 -10.45 -2.36
C GLY A 42 -13.17 -9.19 -1.73
N GLU A 43 -12.84 -8.86 -0.48
CA GLU A 43 -13.35 -7.67 0.18
C GLU A 43 -12.83 -6.40 -0.51
N ILE A 44 -13.73 -5.66 -1.15
CA ILE A 44 -13.41 -4.53 -2.03
C ILE A 44 -12.70 -3.41 -1.26
N ALA A 45 -13.13 -3.13 -0.03
CA ALA A 45 -12.51 -2.14 0.84
C ALA A 45 -11.07 -2.53 1.21
N ALA A 46 -10.85 -3.80 1.54
CA ALA A 46 -9.52 -4.31 1.88
C ALA A 46 -8.55 -4.25 0.70
N GLN A 47 -9.03 -4.55 -0.51
CA GLN A 47 -8.23 -4.41 -1.74
C GLN A 47 -7.79 -2.95 -1.95
N ASN A 48 -8.69 -1.99 -1.76
CA ASN A 48 -8.35 -0.57 -1.85
C ASN A 48 -7.32 -0.16 -0.78
N ASP A 49 -7.53 -0.56 0.46
CA ASP A 49 -6.68 -0.17 1.58
C ASP A 49 -5.28 -0.79 1.50
N LEU A 50 -5.20 -2.04 1.04
CA LEU A 50 -3.93 -2.71 0.76
C LEU A 50 -3.18 -2.03 -0.38
N GLY A 51 -3.89 -1.64 -1.44
CA GLY A 51 -3.30 -0.88 -2.54
C GLY A 51 -2.73 0.47 -2.07
N MET A 52 -3.48 1.20 -1.25
CA MET A 52 -3.05 2.48 -0.68
C MET A 52 -1.89 2.33 0.32
N MET A 53 -1.81 1.21 1.05
CA MET A 53 -0.65 0.91 1.90
C MET A 53 0.65 0.79 1.09
N TYR A 54 0.60 0.10 -0.06
CA TYR A 54 1.75 -0.02 -0.97
C TYR A 54 2.07 1.27 -1.73
N TYR A 55 1.07 2.12 -2.00
CA TYR A 55 1.26 3.41 -2.66
C TYR A 55 1.97 4.44 -1.76
N HIS A 56 1.55 4.57 -0.50
CA HIS A 56 2.03 5.60 0.43
C HIS A 56 3.17 5.16 1.38
N CYS A 57 3.72 3.96 1.21
CA CYS A 57 4.72 3.39 2.15
C CYS A 57 4.22 3.32 3.60
N ARG A 58 2.92 3.12 3.83
CA ARG A 58 2.37 3.10 5.19
C ARG A 58 2.75 1.79 5.87
N GLY A 59 3.91 1.74 6.52
CA GLY A 59 4.37 0.56 7.26
C GLY A 59 4.94 -0.58 6.40
N VAL A 60 5.02 -0.40 5.09
CA VAL A 60 5.54 -1.37 4.10
C VAL A 60 6.45 -0.67 3.10
N SER A 61 7.30 -1.43 2.39
CA SER A 61 8.08 -0.91 1.27
C SER A 61 7.16 -0.43 0.16
N GLN A 62 7.46 0.72 -0.44
CA GLN A 62 6.71 1.20 -1.60
C GLN A 62 6.71 0.16 -2.71
N ASN A 63 5.54 -0.14 -3.25
CA ASN A 63 5.42 -1.02 -4.39
C ASN A 63 4.24 -0.60 -5.25
N TYR A 64 4.51 0.29 -6.21
CA TYR A 64 3.48 0.82 -7.11
C TYR A 64 2.83 -0.27 -7.98
N ALA A 65 3.56 -1.32 -8.36
CA ALA A 65 3.00 -2.43 -9.14
C ALA A 65 1.95 -3.21 -8.33
N ARG A 66 2.24 -3.54 -7.06
CA ARG A 66 1.27 -4.16 -6.16
C ARG A 66 0.11 -3.22 -5.84
N ALA A 67 0.39 -1.93 -5.63
CA ALA A 67 -0.65 -0.93 -5.39
C ALA A 67 -1.64 -0.89 -6.55
N LEU A 68 -1.13 -0.86 -7.79
CA LEU A 68 -1.92 -0.85 -9.01
C LEU A 68 -2.77 -2.11 -9.12
N GLU A 69 -2.19 -3.30 -8.89
CA GLU A 69 -2.91 -4.57 -9.00
C GLU A 69 -4.13 -4.60 -8.05
N TRP A 70 -3.94 -4.24 -6.78
CA TRP A 70 -5.01 -4.27 -5.79
C TRP A 70 -6.07 -3.19 -6.03
N LEU A 71 -5.65 -1.98 -6.40
CA LEU A 71 -6.58 -0.92 -6.76
C LEU A 71 -7.37 -1.25 -8.03
N ARG A 72 -6.76 -1.95 -9.00
CA ARG A 72 -7.45 -2.40 -10.21
C ARG A 72 -8.55 -3.41 -9.88
N LYS A 73 -8.25 -4.40 -9.03
CA LYS A 73 -9.27 -5.36 -8.56
C LYS A 73 -10.42 -4.67 -7.84
N ALA A 74 -10.13 -3.69 -6.97
CA ALA A 74 -11.18 -2.94 -6.27
C ALA A 74 -12.01 -2.06 -7.23
N ALA A 75 -11.38 -1.47 -8.25
CA ALA A 75 -12.04 -0.65 -9.25
C ALA A 75 -12.89 -1.47 -10.24
N GLU A 76 -12.42 -2.66 -10.62
CA GLU A 76 -13.16 -3.65 -11.44
C GLU A 76 -14.43 -4.10 -10.72
N GLN A 77 -14.41 -4.17 -9.39
CA GLN A 77 -15.59 -4.44 -8.55
C GLN A 77 -16.49 -3.21 -8.32
N GLY A 78 -16.18 -2.06 -8.93
CA GLY A 78 -17.02 -0.87 -8.91
C GLY A 78 -16.79 0.09 -7.74
N LEU A 79 -15.69 -0.03 -6.99
CA LEU A 79 -15.40 0.92 -5.92
C LEU A 79 -14.94 2.26 -6.50
N ALA A 80 -15.78 3.29 -6.37
CA ALA A 80 -15.49 4.64 -6.83
C ALA A 80 -14.17 5.20 -6.24
N ASN A 81 -13.88 4.90 -4.98
CA ASN A 81 -12.63 5.31 -4.33
C ASN A 81 -11.41 4.68 -5.01
N ALA A 82 -11.47 3.39 -5.38
CA ALA A 82 -10.38 2.73 -6.06
C ALA A 82 -10.16 3.29 -7.48
N GLN A 83 -11.23 3.61 -8.19
CA GLN A 83 -11.15 4.28 -9.50
C GLN A 83 -10.48 5.66 -9.41
N GLY A 84 -10.84 6.45 -8.39
CA GLY A 84 -10.19 7.72 -8.11
C GLY A 84 -8.71 7.56 -7.78
N ASN A 85 -8.37 6.57 -6.94
CA ASN A 85 -6.99 6.26 -6.56
C ASN A 85 -6.15 5.77 -7.76
N LEU A 86 -6.72 4.95 -8.65
CA LEU A 86 -6.08 4.56 -9.91
C LEU A 86 -5.81 5.77 -10.79
N CYS A 87 -6.79 6.65 -10.97
CA CYS A 87 -6.63 7.87 -11.74
C CYS A 87 -5.48 8.72 -11.19
N MET A 88 -5.39 8.87 -9.86
CA MET A 88 -4.28 9.56 -9.20
C MET A 88 -2.93 8.86 -9.45
N MET A 89 -2.88 7.53 -9.47
CA MET A 89 -1.66 6.77 -9.78
C MET A 89 -1.19 6.98 -11.23
N TYR A 90 -2.12 6.98 -12.18
CA TYR A 90 -1.81 7.28 -13.58
C TYR A 90 -1.36 8.73 -13.76
N TYR A 91 -2.08 9.69 -13.16
CA TYR A 91 -1.77 11.11 -13.24
C TYR A 91 -0.43 11.48 -12.62
N SER A 92 -0.06 10.82 -11.51
CA SER A 92 1.23 11.02 -10.85
C SER A 92 2.41 10.39 -11.61
N GLY A 93 2.18 9.73 -12.76
CA GLY A 93 3.22 9.13 -13.60
C GLY A 93 3.85 7.86 -13.03
N HIS A 94 3.41 7.39 -11.86
CA HIS A 94 3.94 6.19 -11.21
C HIS A 94 3.64 4.90 -11.99
N VAL A 95 2.61 4.90 -12.84
CA VAL A 95 2.18 3.72 -13.61
C VAL A 95 2.76 3.70 -15.03
N ALA A 96 3.00 4.87 -15.64
CA ALA A 96 3.56 4.97 -17.00
C ALA A 96 4.98 4.36 -17.11
N VAL A 97 5.68 4.22 -15.98
CA VAL A 97 7.01 3.58 -15.91
C VAL A 97 6.91 2.05 -15.69
N LEU A 98 5.74 1.52 -15.34
CA LEU A 98 5.55 0.11 -14.99
C LEU A 98 4.99 -0.75 -16.14
N ASP A 99 4.26 -0.13 -17.07
CA ASP A 99 3.69 -0.78 -18.27
C ASP A 99 4.57 -0.64 -19.53
N GLY A 100 5.81 -0.12 -19.38
CA GLY A 100 6.76 0.12 -20.48
C GLY A 100 7.86 -0.94 -20.60
#